data_AF-A0A0M2U1F2-F1
#
_entry.id   AF-A0A0M2U1F2-F1
#
_cell.length_a   1.000
_cell.length_b   1.000
_cell.length_c   1.000
_cell.angle_alpha   90.00
_cell.angle_beta   90.00
_cell.angle_gamma   90.00
#
_symmetry.space_group_name_H-M   'P 1'
#
loop_
_entity.id
_entity.type
_entity.pdbx_description
1 polymer ?
#
loop_
_entity_poly.entity_id
_entity_poly.type
_entity_poly.pdbx_seq_one_letter_code
_entity_poly.pdbx_strand_id
1 'polypeptide(L)'
;MAVLLLVTVVFAVPVHAYSSWGAVAAEVERILDQAKETFQQGDKAGAKELVNQAYFGPFEKDGMERAIRSNISAKRAAEIEYKFSRIKKMMDTGTPVADVSAAIAELVAMLKEYARQLDGSQSTPWSVFLSSFLIIVREGFEAILIIGAITAYLVRAGYRHLVGKIYQSAGAAIAASLLTAVAIGYVFDISGASQEILEGVTMLIAVVVLFSVSFWLLSKVEAQKWREFIEGKVQSSLTSGSSLALWFAAFLAVYREGAETVLFYQALLSGTGTSAAGVIGLGFILGCVALAVIFVAIRYGSLRIPLKPFFLGTSLLLYYLAFVFAGAGMKELQEGGLVSSTTAPVPLISPLGIYPTWETLAPQALLLLIAAAGLASQLLGLRKRRPTVNRAQA
;
A
#
# COMPACT_ATOMS: atom_id res chain seq x y z
N MET A 1 -10.62 -31.57 28.41
CA MET A 1 -11.91 -31.50 27.71
C MET A 1 -12.42 -30.07 27.91
N ALA A 2 -12.36 -29.21 26.90
CA ALA A 2 -13.44 -29.00 25.91
C ALA A 2 -14.70 -28.40 26.60
N VAL A 3 -15.38 -27.34 26.16
CA VAL A 3 -15.38 -26.58 24.89
C VAL A 3 -16.42 -25.44 25.08
N LEU A 4 -16.20 -24.31 24.40
CA LEU A 4 -17.16 -23.31 23.84
C LEU A 4 -18.09 -22.38 24.67
N LEU A 5 -18.19 -21.18 24.08
CA LEU A 5 -19.37 -20.31 23.83
C LEU A 5 -19.76 -19.23 24.86
N LEU A 6 -19.41 -17.99 24.52
CA LEU A 6 -20.36 -16.87 24.42
C LEU A 6 -19.75 -15.77 23.51
N VAL A 7 -20.02 -15.82 22.20
CA VAL A 7 -20.95 -14.94 21.48
C VAL A 7 -20.61 -13.45 21.60
N THR A 8 -19.81 -12.98 20.64
CA THR A 8 -19.71 -11.58 20.22
C THR A 8 -20.99 -11.18 19.49
N VAL A 9 -21.78 -10.27 20.06
CA VAL A 9 -22.72 -9.44 19.30
C VAL A 9 -22.10 -8.05 19.20
N VAL A 10 -21.45 -7.79 18.08
CA VAL A 10 -21.14 -6.42 17.65
C VAL A 10 -22.28 -6.01 16.72
N PHE A 11 -23.05 -5.00 17.12
CA PHE A 11 -24.02 -4.35 16.25
C PHE A 11 -23.29 -3.78 15.04
N ALA A 12 -23.45 -4.42 13.88
CA ALA A 12 -23.13 -3.82 12.59
C ALA A 12 -24.23 -2.79 12.28
N VAL A 13 -23.88 -1.50 12.30
CA VAL A 13 -24.69 -0.49 11.60
C VAL A 13 -24.52 -0.77 10.11
N PRO A 14 -25.60 -0.98 9.33
CA PRO A 14 -25.48 -1.19 7.90
C PRO A 14 -25.21 0.16 7.22
N VAL A 15 -23.94 0.56 7.16
CA VAL A 15 -23.50 1.50 6.13
C VAL A 15 -23.58 0.71 4.83
N HIS A 16 -24.53 1.07 3.96
CA HIS A 16 -24.68 0.44 2.65
C HIS A 16 -23.49 0.84 1.78
N ALA A 17 -22.35 0.17 1.96
CA ALA A 17 -21.24 0.21 1.04
C ALA A 17 -21.58 -0.73 -0.12
N TYR A 18 -21.93 -0.17 -1.27
CA TYR A 18 -22.20 -0.95 -2.47
C TYR A 18 -21.00 -1.86 -2.81
N SER A 19 -21.26 -3.12 -3.17
CA SER A 19 -20.23 -4.13 -3.40
C SER A 19 -19.46 -3.96 -4.72
N SER A 20 -19.86 -3.03 -5.59
CA SER A 20 -19.25 -2.76 -6.90
C SER A 20 -19.68 -1.38 -7.42
N TRP A 21 -18.88 -0.80 -8.33
CA TRP A 21 -19.27 0.43 -9.03
C TRP A 21 -20.49 0.20 -9.92
N GLY A 22 -20.68 -1.01 -10.43
CA GLY A 22 -21.89 -1.40 -11.16
C GLY A 22 -23.16 -1.26 -10.32
N ALA A 23 -23.10 -1.53 -9.03
CA ALA A 23 -24.24 -1.37 -8.12
C ALA A 23 -24.55 0.12 -7.85
N VAL A 24 -23.53 0.97 -7.73
CA VAL A 24 -23.70 2.43 -7.62
C VAL A 24 -24.34 2.99 -8.89
N ALA A 25 -23.85 2.59 -10.08
CA ALA A 25 -24.44 3.01 -11.35
C ALA A 25 -25.91 2.57 -11.50
N ALA A 26 -26.26 1.37 -11.03
CA ALA A 26 -27.62 0.87 -11.05
C ALA A 26 -28.56 1.67 -10.12
N GLU A 27 -28.08 2.11 -8.96
CA GLU A 27 -28.86 2.97 -8.06
C GLU A 27 -29.06 4.38 -8.64
N VAL A 28 -28.01 4.96 -9.23
CA VAL A 28 -28.12 6.24 -9.96
C VAL A 28 -29.16 6.13 -11.08
N GLU A 29 -29.12 5.06 -11.88
CA GLU A 29 -30.11 4.77 -12.92
C GLU A 29 -31.53 4.71 -12.35
N ARG A 30 -31.73 3.97 -11.25
CA ARG A 30 -33.04 3.83 -10.59
C ARG A 30 -33.64 5.19 -10.20
N ILE A 31 -32.83 6.08 -9.63
CA ILE A 31 -33.29 7.42 -9.22
C ILE A 31 -33.56 8.30 -10.46
N LEU A 32 -32.73 8.22 -11.49
CA LEU A 32 -32.94 8.98 -12.72
C LEU A 32 -34.17 8.50 -13.51
N ASP A 33 -34.50 7.21 -13.47
CA ASP A 33 -35.75 6.69 -14.03
C ASP A 33 -36.98 7.24 -13.28
N GLN A 34 -36.92 7.32 -11.94
CA GLN A 34 -37.96 8.01 -11.15
C GLN A 34 -38.08 9.49 -11.52
N ALA A 35 -36.94 10.17 -11.75
CA ALA A 35 -36.94 11.57 -12.18
C ALA A 35 -37.64 11.74 -13.55
N LYS A 36 -37.38 10.82 -14.48
CA LYS A 36 -38.02 10.78 -15.80
C LYS A 36 -39.53 10.56 -15.69
N GLU A 37 -39.99 9.60 -14.87
CA GLU A 37 -41.42 9.34 -14.64
C GLU A 37 -42.13 10.54 -14.01
N THR A 38 -41.48 11.18 -13.02
CA THR A 38 -42.01 12.38 -12.35
C THR A 38 -42.13 13.56 -13.33
N PHE A 39 -41.14 13.72 -14.22
CA PHE A 39 -41.18 14.73 -15.26
C PHE A 39 -42.30 14.48 -16.28
N GLN A 40 -42.56 13.22 -16.63
CA GLN A 40 -43.67 12.82 -17.52
C GLN A 40 -45.04 13.18 -16.96
N GLN A 41 -45.20 13.12 -15.63
CA GLN A 41 -46.42 13.49 -14.93
C GLN A 41 -46.61 15.03 -14.82
N GLY A 42 -45.64 15.82 -15.32
CA GLY A 42 -45.67 17.27 -15.32
C GLY A 42 -45.04 17.93 -14.08
N ASP A 43 -44.57 17.14 -13.11
CA ASP A 43 -43.88 17.68 -11.93
C ASP A 43 -42.39 17.93 -12.22
N LYS A 44 -42.10 19.14 -12.69
CA LYS A 44 -40.73 19.59 -12.97
C LYS A 44 -39.88 19.75 -11.71
N ALA A 45 -40.50 20.12 -10.58
CA ALA A 45 -39.78 20.39 -9.35
C ALA A 45 -39.32 19.08 -8.69
N GLY A 46 -40.23 18.11 -8.56
CA GLY A 46 -39.92 16.77 -8.06
C GLY A 46 -38.90 16.04 -8.93
N ALA A 47 -39.03 16.13 -10.26
CA ALA A 47 -38.06 15.54 -11.18
C ALA A 47 -36.64 16.10 -10.98
N LYS A 48 -36.49 17.42 -10.84
CA LYS A 48 -35.19 18.06 -10.61
C LYS A 48 -34.60 17.66 -9.26
N GLU A 49 -35.43 17.47 -8.25
CA GLU A 49 -34.97 17.03 -6.93
C GLU A 49 -34.46 15.59 -6.96
N LEU A 50 -35.11 14.70 -7.71
CA LEU A 50 -34.60 13.34 -7.94
C LEU A 50 -33.26 13.35 -8.69
N VAL A 51 -33.06 14.26 -9.66
CA VAL A 51 -31.74 14.42 -10.30
C VAL A 51 -30.68 14.92 -9.31
N ASN A 52 -31.02 15.84 -8.39
CA ASN A 52 -30.11 16.23 -7.30
C ASN A 52 -29.78 15.05 -6.39
N GLN A 53 -30.78 14.24 -6.04
CA GLN A 53 -30.60 13.07 -5.20
C GLN A 53 -29.68 12.04 -5.86
N ALA A 54 -29.82 11.80 -7.16
CA ALA A 54 -28.94 10.91 -7.91
C ALA A 54 -27.49 11.42 -7.91
N TYR A 55 -27.29 12.74 -8.04
CA TYR A 55 -25.99 13.39 -8.04
C TYR A 55 -25.33 13.40 -6.65
N PHE A 56 -25.93 14.09 -5.67
CA PHE A 56 -25.38 14.25 -4.32
C PHE A 56 -25.47 12.98 -3.46
N GLY A 57 -26.33 12.04 -3.85
CA GLY A 57 -26.46 10.73 -3.23
C GLY A 57 -25.46 9.75 -3.84
N PRO A 58 -25.91 8.71 -4.56
CA PRO A 58 -25.04 7.61 -4.93
C PRO A 58 -23.86 8.00 -5.83
N PHE A 59 -23.98 9.03 -6.67
CA PHE A 59 -22.86 9.43 -7.54
C PHE A 59 -21.71 10.10 -6.77
N GLU A 60 -22.00 11.10 -5.93
CA GLU A 60 -20.98 11.85 -5.18
C GLU A 60 -20.67 11.21 -3.82
N LYS A 61 -21.70 10.95 -3.00
CA LYS A 61 -21.54 10.43 -1.63
C LYS A 61 -20.91 9.04 -1.58
N ASP A 62 -21.27 8.15 -2.52
CA ASP A 62 -20.69 6.81 -2.57
C ASP A 62 -19.37 6.78 -3.38
N GLY A 63 -18.86 7.95 -3.79
CA GLY A 63 -17.51 8.13 -4.28
C GLY A 63 -17.29 7.81 -5.76
N MET A 64 -18.34 7.57 -6.56
CA MET A 64 -18.21 7.24 -7.98
C MET A 64 -17.61 8.40 -8.79
N GLU A 65 -17.99 9.64 -8.49
CA GLU A 65 -17.37 10.84 -9.09
C GLU A 65 -15.85 10.84 -8.91
N ARG A 66 -15.41 10.63 -7.66
CA ARG A 66 -13.98 10.56 -7.29
C ARG A 66 -13.30 9.41 -8.00
N ALA A 67 -13.91 8.22 -7.99
CA ALA A 67 -13.36 7.04 -8.64
C ALA A 67 -13.15 7.26 -10.15
N ILE A 68 -14.12 7.87 -10.84
CA ILE A 68 -14.00 8.22 -12.27
C ILE A 68 -12.90 9.27 -12.48
N ARG A 69 -12.87 10.31 -11.65
CA ARG A 69 -11.87 11.40 -11.73
C ARG A 69 -10.45 10.86 -11.60
N SER A 70 -10.22 10.00 -10.61
CA SER A 70 -8.89 9.52 -10.20
C SER A 70 -8.40 8.33 -11.02
N ASN A 71 -9.30 7.43 -11.48
CA ASN A 71 -8.91 6.20 -12.17
C ASN A 71 -9.18 6.20 -13.67
N ILE A 72 -10.04 7.09 -14.16
CA ILE A 72 -10.36 7.19 -15.59
C ILE A 72 -9.86 8.50 -16.17
N SER A 73 -10.43 9.64 -15.77
CA SER A 73 -9.88 10.98 -16.02
C SER A 73 -10.75 12.07 -15.39
N ALA A 74 -10.12 13.17 -14.97
CA ALA A 74 -10.84 14.37 -14.52
C ALA A 74 -11.77 14.95 -15.61
N LYS A 75 -11.38 14.86 -16.88
CA LYS A 75 -12.20 15.30 -18.01
C LYS A 75 -13.53 14.53 -18.08
N ARG A 76 -13.50 13.21 -17.88
CA ARG A 76 -14.72 12.37 -17.91
C ARG A 76 -15.60 12.59 -16.69
N ALA A 77 -15.02 12.83 -15.51
CA ALA A 77 -15.79 13.22 -14.32
C ALA A 77 -16.54 14.54 -14.55
N ALA A 78 -15.84 15.57 -15.06
CA ALA A 78 -16.46 16.85 -15.40
C ALA A 78 -17.55 16.73 -16.49
N GLU A 79 -17.38 15.80 -17.44
CA GLU A 79 -18.41 15.53 -18.45
C GLU A 79 -19.70 14.94 -17.82
N ILE A 80 -19.56 14.07 -16.82
CA ILE A 80 -20.70 13.52 -16.08
C ILE A 80 -21.42 14.62 -15.28
N GLU A 81 -20.67 15.44 -14.52
CA GLU A 81 -21.20 16.58 -13.77
C GLU A 81 -21.97 17.56 -14.68
N TYR A 82 -21.41 17.83 -15.86
CA TYR A 82 -22.07 18.63 -16.88
C TYR A 82 -23.38 18.01 -17.35
N LYS A 83 -23.43 16.68 -17.58
CA LYS A 83 -24.66 16.01 -18.03
C LYS A 83 -25.76 16.04 -16.97
N PHE A 84 -25.45 15.83 -15.69
CA PHE A 84 -26.42 16.03 -14.60
C PHE A 84 -27.01 17.44 -14.61
N SER A 85 -26.14 18.45 -14.73
CA SER A 85 -26.55 19.87 -14.81
C SER A 85 -27.40 20.16 -16.04
N ARG A 86 -27.05 19.57 -17.20
CA ARG A 86 -27.78 19.71 -18.46
C ARG A 86 -29.18 19.10 -18.37
N ILE A 87 -29.33 17.90 -17.79
CA ILE A 87 -30.63 17.24 -17.60
C ILE A 87 -31.55 18.12 -16.73
N LYS A 88 -31.05 18.65 -15.62
CA LYS A 88 -31.82 19.60 -14.78
C LYS A 88 -32.28 20.82 -15.56
N LYS A 89 -31.40 21.40 -16.39
CA LYS A 89 -31.74 22.56 -17.24
C LYS A 89 -32.78 22.22 -18.30
N MET A 90 -32.73 21.03 -18.89
CA MET A 90 -33.73 20.55 -19.85
C MET A 90 -35.11 20.40 -19.19
N MET A 91 -35.16 19.87 -17.97
CA MET A 91 -36.40 19.77 -17.20
C MET A 91 -36.97 21.16 -16.85
N ASP A 92 -36.11 22.10 -16.48
CA ASP A 92 -36.49 23.49 -16.14
C ASP A 92 -37.14 24.21 -17.33
N THR A 93 -36.51 24.11 -18.50
CA THR A 93 -36.96 24.72 -19.75
C THR A 93 -38.15 24.02 -20.40
N GLY A 94 -38.64 22.92 -19.83
CA GLY A 94 -39.76 22.15 -20.39
C GLY A 94 -39.42 21.48 -21.71
N THR A 95 -38.17 21.07 -21.88
CA THR A 95 -37.72 20.29 -23.05
C THR A 95 -38.56 19.02 -23.20
N PRO A 96 -38.88 18.55 -24.41
CA PRO A 96 -39.68 17.34 -24.61
C PRO A 96 -39.16 16.14 -23.80
N VAL A 97 -40.08 15.36 -23.24
CA VAL A 97 -39.79 14.16 -22.45
C VAL A 97 -38.85 13.20 -23.17
N ALA A 98 -39.01 13.05 -24.49
CA ALA A 98 -38.18 12.17 -25.31
C ALA A 98 -36.69 12.57 -25.25
N ASP A 99 -36.39 13.87 -25.32
CA ASP A 99 -35.02 14.39 -25.28
C ASP A 99 -34.41 14.29 -23.88
N VAL A 100 -35.21 14.56 -22.84
CA VAL A 100 -34.79 14.37 -21.44
C VAL A 100 -34.48 12.89 -21.17
N SER A 101 -35.33 11.99 -21.68
CA SER A 101 -35.12 10.54 -21.56
C SER A 101 -33.86 10.07 -22.29
N ALA A 102 -33.58 10.61 -23.47
CA ALA A 102 -32.36 10.31 -24.22
C ALA A 102 -31.10 10.80 -23.49
N ALA A 103 -31.14 12.00 -22.90
CA ALA A 103 -30.04 12.55 -22.11
C ALA A 103 -29.76 11.72 -20.84
N ILE A 104 -30.81 11.25 -20.15
CA ILE A 104 -30.68 10.32 -19.01
C ILE A 104 -30.06 9.00 -19.45
N ALA A 105 -30.55 8.40 -20.54
CA ALA A 105 -30.02 7.13 -21.05
C ALA A 105 -28.53 7.23 -21.43
N GLU A 106 -28.11 8.34 -22.03
CA GLU A 106 -26.72 8.61 -22.36
C GLU A 106 -25.84 8.71 -21.09
N LEU A 107 -26.31 9.45 -20.08
CA LEU A 107 -25.62 9.55 -18.78
C LEU A 107 -25.47 8.17 -18.13
N VAL A 108 -26.55 7.39 -18.06
CA VAL A 108 -26.55 6.04 -17.47
C VAL A 108 -25.62 5.10 -18.24
N ALA A 109 -25.60 5.16 -19.56
CA ALA A 109 -24.70 4.33 -20.38
C ALA A 109 -23.23 4.61 -20.06
N MET A 110 -22.85 5.88 -19.92
CA MET A 110 -21.49 6.24 -19.53
C MET A 110 -21.17 5.81 -18.10
N LEU A 111 -22.09 5.98 -17.15
CA LEU A 111 -21.89 5.53 -15.77
C LEU A 111 -21.68 4.01 -15.70
N LYS A 112 -22.45 3.23 -16.47
CA LYS A 112 -22.27 1.77 -16.58
C LYS A 112 -20.94 1.38 -17.21
N GLU A 113 -20.50 2.10 -18.24
CA GLU A 113 -19.21 1.86 -18.88
C GLU A 113 -18.04 2.17 -17.93
N TYR A 114 -18.12 3.30 -17.23
CA TYR A 114 -17.11 3.66 -16.24
C TYR A 114 -17.13 2.73 -15.04
N ALA A 115 -18.31 2.31 -14.57
CA ALA A 115 -18.44 1.27 -13.57
C ALA A 115 -17.74 -0.02 -14.00
N ARG A 116 -17.91 -0.48 -15.25
CA ARG A 116 -17.20 -1.65 -15.78
C ARG A 116 -15.69 -1.47 -15.82
N GLN A 117 -15.19 -0.28 -16.18
CA GLN A 117 -13.75 0.01 -16.19
C GLN A 117 -13.18 0.01 -14.76
N LEU A 118 -13.90 0.61 -13.80
CA LEU A 118 -13.52 0.64 -12.40
C LEU A 118 -13.59 -0.74 -11.74
N ASP A 119 -14.64 -1.50 -12.02
CA ASP A 119 -14.81 -2.89 -11.56
C ASP A 119 -13.83 -3.85 -12.26
N GLY A 120 -13.46 -3.59 -13.51
CA GLY A 120 -12.45 -4.34 -14.26
C GLY A 120 -11.01 -4.13 -13.75
N SER A 121 -10.78 -3.06 -12.99
CA SER A 121 -9.53 -2.81 -12.26
C SER A 121 -9.50 -3.47 -10.87
N GLN A 122 -10.54 -4.23 -10.49
CA GLN A 122 -10.54 -4.98 -9.23
C GLN A 122 -9.47 -6.08 -9.29
N SER A 123 -8.52 -6.01 -8.36
CA SER A 123 -7.56 -7.07 -8.12
C SER A 123 -8.30 -8.40 -7.92
N THR A 124 -8.04 -9.40 -8.78
CA THR A 124 -8.63 -10.74 -8.61
C THR A 124 -8.43 -11.25 -7.17
N PRO A 125 -9.34 -12.04 -6.59
CA PRO A 125 -9.13 -12.63 -5.27
C PRO A 125 -7.77 -13.35 -5.15
N TRP A 126 -7.32 -13.96 -6.25
CA TRP A 126 -6.00 -14.56 -6.33
C TRP A 126 -4.85 -13.56 -6.17
N SER A 127 -4.90 -12.39 -6.83
CA SER A 127 -3.86 -11.37 -6.70
C SER A 127 -3.85 -10.72 -5.33
N VAL A 128 -5.02 -10.49 -4.71
CA VAL A 128 -5.09 -9.97 -3.34
C VAL A 128 -4.53 -10.98 -2.34
N PHE A 129 -4.89 -12.26 -2.47
CA PHE A 129 -4.33 -13.35 -1.69
C PHE A 129 -2.81 -13.39 -1.81
N LEU A 130 -2.30 -13.39 -3.05
CA LEU A 130 -0.87 -13.49 -3.32
C LEU A 130 -0.10 -12.28 -2.78
N SER A 131 -0.64 -11.07 -2.91
CA SER A 131 -0.06 -9.86 -2.32
C SER A 131 0.05 -9.98 -0.81
N SER A 132 -1.05 -10.32 -0.12
CA SER A 132 -1.04 -10.53 1.33
C SER A 132 -0.02 -11.59 1.76
N PHE A 133 -0.06 -12.76 1.10
CA PHE A 133 0.85 -13.87 1.37
C PHE A 133 2.33 -13.45 1.19
N LEU A 134 2.66 -12.80 0.07
CA LEU A 134 4.04 -12.38 -0.21
C LEU A 134 4.53 -11.29 0.74
N ILE A 135 3.67 -10.36 1.18
CA ILE A 135 4.03 -9.34 2.18
C ILE A 135 4.50 -10.02 3.46
N ILE A 136 3.64 -10.84 4.09
CA ILE A 136 3.99 -11.41 5.40
C ILE A 136 5.19 -12.35 5.30
N VAL A 137 5.27 -13.17 4.24
CA VAL A 137 6.40 -14.09 4.04
C VAL A 137 7.70 -13.32 3.88
N ARG A 138 7.68 -12.17 3.20
CA ARG A 138 8.87 -11.35 3.01
C ARG A 138 9.34 -10.72 4.32
N GLU A 139 8.48 -9.93 4.96
CA GLU A 139 8.84 -9.19 6.17
C GLU A 139 9.19 -10.14 7.33
N GLY A 140 8.40 -11.21 7.49
CA GLY A 140 8.68 -12.24 8.48
C GLY A 140 9.98 -13.01 8.22
N PHE A 141 10.36 -13.20 6.95
CA PHE A 141 11.62 -13.85 6.60
C PHE A 141 12.82 -12.96 6.91
N GLU A 142 12.73 -11.66 6.63
CA GLU A 142 13.77 -10.67 7.00
C GLU A 142 13.97 -10.68 8.53
N ALA A 143 12.88 -10.67 9.30
CA ALA A 143 12.94 -10.80 10.76
C ALA A 143 13.59 -12.12 11.22
N ILE A 144 13.23 -13.26 10.62
CA ILE A 144 13.84 -14.57 10.92
C ILE A 144 15.34 -14.57 10.61
N LEU A 145 15.78 -13.97 9.50
CA LEU A 145 17.20 -13.88 9.16
C LEU A 145 17.98 -13.04 10.16
N ILE A 146 17.43 -11.91 10.61
CA ILE A 146 18.07 -11.05 11.62
C ILE A 146 18.22 -11.83 12.93
N ILE A 147 17.13 -12.43 13.43
CA ILE A 147 17.15 -13.20 14.68
C ILE A 147 18.05 -14.43 14.55
N GLY A 148 18.03 -15.10 13.40
CA GLY A 148 18.90 -16.23 13.08
C GLY A 148 20.37 -15.85 13.08
N ALA A 149 20.74 -14.71 12.47
CA ALA A 149 22.11 -14.22 12.42
C ALA A 149 22.63 -13.83 13.82
N ILE A 150 21.83 -13.10 14.61
CA ILE A 150 22.19 -12.74 15.98
C ILE A 150 22.32 -13.99 16.85
N THR A 151 21.37 -14.93 16.73
CA THR A 151 21.41 -16.20 17.48
C THR A 151 22.63 -17.04 17.10
N ALA A 152 22.91 -17.20 15.80
CA ALA A 152 24.07 -17.92 15.31
C ALA A 152 25.38 -17.30 15.79
N TYR A 153 25.45 -15.96 15.82
CA TYR A 153 26.59 -15.23 16.36
C TYR A 153 26.78 -15.50 17.87
N LEU A 154 25.72 -15.34 18.68
CA LEU A 154 25.78 -15.57 20.12
C LEU A 154 26.15 -17.02 20.46
N VAL A 155 25.63 -17.99 19.71
CA VAL A 155 25.95 -19.40 19.89
C VAL A 155 27.41 -19.69 19.55
N ARG A 156 27.95 -19.10 18.46
CA ARG A 156 29.36 -19.23 18.08
C ARG A 156 30.31 -18.53 19.04
N ALA A 157 29.90 -17.40 19.61
CA ALA A 157 30.66 -16.63 20.58
C ALA A 157 30.58 -17.17 22.02
N GLY A 158 29.86 -18.29 22.26
CA GLY A 158 29.73 -18.92 23.58
C GLY A 158 28.64 -18.33 24.48
N TYR A 159 27.93 -17.28 24.06
CA TYR A 159 26.86 -16.61 24.81
C TYR A 159 25.48 -17.25 24.61
N ARG A 160 25.39 -18.59 24.68
CA ARG A 160 24.12 -19.31 24.48
C ARG A 160 23.00 -18.87 25.43
N HIS A 161 23.34 -18.46 26.65
CA HIS A 161 22.37 -17.98 27.65
C HIS A 161 21.67 -16.67 27.25
N LEU A 162 22.27 -15.86 26.35
CA LEU A 162 21.66 -14.62 25.85
C LEU A 162 20.65 -14.86 24.72
N VAL A 163 20.60 -16.04 24.13
CA VAL A 163 19.66 -16.38 23.05
C VAL A 163 18.21 -16.24 23.52
N GLY A 164 17.92 -16.60 24.78
CA GLY A 164 16.59 -16.41 25.37
C GLY A 164 16.13 -14.94 25.36
N LYS A 165 17.06 -14.00 25.58
CA LYS A 165 16.75 -12.56 25.55
C LYS A 165 16.38 -12.08 24.14
N ILE A 166 16.97 -12.69 23.10
CA ILE A 166 16.63 -12.38 21.71
C ILE A 166 15.19 -12.80 21.39
N TYR A 167 14.78 -14.00 21.82
CA TYR A 167 13.39 -14.44 21.63
C TYR A 167 12.40 -13.59 22.43
N GLN A 168 12.76 -13.19 23.65
CA GLN A 168 11.96 -12.25 24.44
C GLN A 168 11.80 -10.90 23.72
N SER A 169 12.88 -10.34 23.16
CA SER A 169 12.80 -9.09 22.39
C SER A 169 11.95 -9.23 21.13
N ALA A 170 12.02 -10.38 20.44
CA ALA A 170 11.20 -10.65 19.26
C ALA A 170 9.71 -10.73 19.62
N GLY A 171 9.36 -11.42 20.70
CA GLY A 171 7.98 -11.49 21.20
C GLY A 171 7.43 -10.12 21.59
N ALA A 172 8.24 -9.30 22.28
CA ALA A 172 7.87 -7.93 22.62
C ALA A 172 7.69 -7.05 21.38
N ALA A 173 8.55 -7.20 20.37
CA ALA A 173 8.43 -6.46 19.11
C ALA A 173 7.15 -6.82 18.35
N ILE A 174 6.80 -8.10 18.25
CA ILE A 174 5.54 -8.56 17.63
C ILE A 174 4.33 -7.94 18.35
N ALA A 175 4.32 -7.98 19.69
CA ALA A 175 3.26 -7.36 20.48
C ALA A 175 3.17 -5.85 20.24
N ALA A 176 4.30 -5.16 20.19
CA ALA A 176 4.36 -3.73 19.87
C ALA A 176 3.84 -3.44 18.45
N SER A 177 4.16 -4.26 17.45
CA SER A 177 3.65 -4.10 16.09
C SER A 177 2.13 -4.30 16.02
N LEU A 178 1.56 -5.26 16.76
CA LEU A 178 0.10 -5.41 16.86
C LEU A 178 -0.57 -4.20 17.50
N LEU A 179 0.03 -3.63 18.56
CA LEU A 179 -0.45 -2.38 19.16
C LEU A 179 -0.41 -1.22 18.16
N THR A 180 0.66 -1.11 17.36
CA THR A 180 0.78 -0.12 16.29
C THR A 180 -0.32 -0.27 15.24
N ALA A 181 -0.65 -1.49 14.84
CA ALA A 181 -1.74 -1.76 13.90
C ALA A 181 -3.09 -1.24 14.42
N VAL A 182 -3.39 -1.52 15.70
CA VAL A 182 -4.62 -1.05 16.35
C VAL A 182 -4.63 0.47 16.46
N ALA A 183 -3.51 1.08 16.87
CA ALA A 183 -3.39 2.53 17.01
C ALA A 183 -3.61 3.25 15.68
N ILE A 184 -3.06 2.71 14.58
CA ILE A 184 -3.27 3.25 13.23
C ILE A 184 -4.76 3.18 12.86
N GLY A 185 -5.45 2.05 13.08
CA GLY A 185 -6.87 1.93 12.80
C GLY A 185 -7.72 3.04 13.44
N TYR A 186 -7.46 3.36 14.71
CA TYR A 186 -8.18 4.43 15.42
C TYR A 186 -7.91 5.84 14.86
N VAL A 187 -6.71 6.10 14.33
CA VAL A 187 -6.37 7.42 13.78
C VAL A 187 -7.13 7.68 12.46
N PHE A 188 -7.33 6.64 11.65
CA PHE A 188 -8.02 6.76 10.35
C PHE A 188 -9.55 6.94 10.48
N ASP A 189 -10.19 6.37 11.50
CA ASP A 189 -11.66 6.48 11.71
C ASP A 189 -12.15 7.89 12.08
N ILE A 190 -11.27 8.77 12.58
CA ILE A 190 -11.65 10.07 13.15
C ILE A 190 -11.75 11.18 12.09
N SER A 191 -11.25 10.98 10.87
CA SER A 191 -11.00 12.07 9.91
C SER A 191 -11.65 11.87 8.54
N GLY A 192 -12.95 12.18 8.42
CA GLY A 192 -13.69 12.08 7.14
C GLY A 192 -13.51 13.22 6.14
N ALA A 193 -12.80 14.30 6.49
CA ALA A 193 -12.62 15.49 5.63
C ALA A 193 -11.16 15.77 5.21
N SER A 194 -10.24 14.87 5.54
CA SER A 194 -8.81 14.99 5.21
C SER A 194 -8.21 13.68 4.70
N GLN A 195 -9.05 12.76 4.24
CA GLN A 195 -8.64 11.40 3.91
C GLN A 195 -7.63 11.37 2.75
N GLU A 196 -7.84 12.19 1.72
CA GLU A 196 -6.96 12.28 0.55
C GLU A 196 -5.57 12.85 0.93
N ILE A 197 -5.55 13.89 1.77
CA ILE A 197 -4.30 14.46 2.28
C ILE A 197 -3.57 13.44 3.16
N LEU A 198 -4.30 12.75 4.03
CA LEU A 198 -3.73 11.81 4.97
C LEU A 198 -3.19 10.56 4.24
N GLU A 199 -3.91 10.05 3.24
CA GLU A 199 -3.45 8.98 2.35
C GLU A 199 -2.20 9.41 1.56
N GLY A 200 -2.21 10.61 0.97
CA GLY A 200 -1.06 11.18 0.26
C GLY A 200 0.18 11.33 1.14
N VAL A 201 0.04 11.93 2.33
CA VAL A 201 1.13 12.07 3.31
C VAL A 201 1.64 10.70 3.77
N THR A 202 0.75 9.76 4.07
CA THR A 202 1.14 8.42 4.51
C THR A 202 1.92 7.68 3.43
N MET A 203 1.51 7.80 2.17
CA MET A 203 2.23 7.23 1.04
C MET A 203 3.61 7.87 0.87
N LEU A 204 3.76 9.19 1.02
CA LEU A 204 5.07 9.85 0.94
C LEU A 204 5.99 9.48 2.11
N ILE A 205 5.44 9.32 3.32
CA ILE A 205 6.19 8.76 4.46
C ILE A 205 6.66 7.34 4.12
N ALA A 206 5.77 6.52 3.55
CA ALA A 206 6.13 5.18 3.09
C ALA A 206 7.25 5.23 2.05
N VAL A 207 7.25 6.15 1.08
CA VAL A 207 8.36 6.31 0.11
C VAL A 207 9.70 6.47 0.80
N VAL A 208 9.80 7.33 1.81
CA VAL A 208 11.05 7.56 2.57
C VAL A 208 11.49 6.29 3.29
N VAL A 209 10.54 5.59 3.94
CA VAL A 209 10.80 4.33 4.64
C VAL A 209 11.26 3.26 3.66
N LEU A 210 10.47 2.96 2.63
CA LEU A 210 10.73 1.94 1.61
C LEU A 210 12.06 2.18 0.90
N PHE A 211 12.35 3.42 0.54
CA PHE A 211 13.60 3.79 -0.11
C PHE A 211 14.80 3.60 0.82
N SER A 212 14.69 4.05 2.08
CA SER A 212 15.73 3.86 3.10
C SER A 212 16.01 2.37 3.34
N VAL A 213 14.97 1.55 3.42
CA VAL A 213 15.05 0.10 3.63
C VAL A 213 15.69 -0.59 2.43
N SER A 214 15.21 -0.28 1.23
CA SER A 214 15.76 -0.79 -0.03
C SER A 214 17.26 -0.49 -0.14
N PHE A 215 17.65 0.76 0.11
CA PHE A 215 19.04 1.18 0.09
C PHE A 215 19.88 0.47 1.16
N TRP A 216 19.32 0.30 2.37
CA TRP A 216 20.01 -0.39 3.46
C TRP A 216 20.31 -1.85 3.10
N LEU A 217 19.35 -2.58 2.54
CA LEU A 217 19.53 -3.96 2.11
C LEU A 217 20.58 -4.09 0.99
N LEU A 218 20.55 -3.18 0.00
CA LEU A 218 21.57 -3.13 -1.07
C LEU A 218 22.97 -2.81 -0.52
N SER A 219 23.08 -1.95 0.48
CA SER A 219 24.36 -1.58 1.11
C SER A 219 25.00 -2.74 1.90
N LYS A 220 24.24 -3.77 2.24
CA LYS A 220 24.64 -4.93 3.06
C LYS A 220 25.05 -6.17 2.24
N VAL A 221 25.03 -6.10 0.90
CA VAL A 221 25.49 -7.19 0.01
C VAL A 221 26.99 -7.49 0.17
N GLU A 222 27.77 -6.56 0.72
CA GLU A 222 29.14 -6.81 1.18
C GLU A 222 29.16 -7.42 2.60
N ALA A 223 29.05 -8.74 2.67
CA ALA A 223 29.24 -9.54 3.89
C ALA A 223 30.56 -9.26 4.67
N GLN A 224 31.52 -8.53 4.08
CA GLN A 224 32.81 -8.19 4.67
C GLN A 224 32.76 -7.05 5.71
N LYS A 225 31.91 -6.02 5.52
CA LYS A 225 31.83 -4.88 6.47
C LYS A 225 31.10 -5.20 7.77
N TRP A 226 30.25 -6.23 7.76
CA TRP A 226 29.57 -6.73 8.94
C TRP A 226 30.53 -7.41 9.91
N ARG A 227 31.58 -8.08 9.39
CA ARG A 227 32.63 -8.74 10.19
C ARG A 227 33.44 -7.73 11.01
N GLU A 228 33.85 -6.62 10.40
CA GLU A 228 34.57 -5.53 11.07
C GLU A 228 33.71 -4.77 12.09
N PHE A 229 32.42 -4.53 11.79
CA PHE A 229 31.49 -3.86 12.73
C PHE A 229 31.17 -4.73 13.96
N ILE A 230 31.03 -6.04 13.76
CA ILE A 230 30.75 -7.01 14.81
C ILE A 230 32.00 -7.27 15.66
N GLU A 231 33.19 -7.40 15.07
CA GLU A 231 34.44 -7.48 15.84
C GLU A 231 34.64 -6.24 16.71
N GLY A 232 34.41 -5.03 16.19
CA GLY A 232 34.57 -3.77 16.93
C GLY A 232 33.55 -3.56 18.05
N LYS A 233 32.25 -3.80 17.82
CA LYS A 233 31.20 -3.59 18.84
C LYS A 233 31.11 -4.70 19.87
N VAL A 234 31.46 -5.94 19.51
CA VAL A 234 31.39 -7.05 20.46
C VAL A 234 32.59 -7.02 21.40
N GLN A 235 33.76 -6.59 20.93
CA GLN A 235 34.91 -6.41 21.81
C GLN A 235 34.72 -5.24 22.80
N SER A 236 33.95 -4.20 22.44
CA SER A 236 33.63 -3.08 23.34
C SER A 236 32.43 -3.34 24.27
N SER A 237 31.48 -4.18 23.88
CA SER A 237 30.26 -4.44 24.68
C SER A 237 30.45 -5.56 25.72
N LEU A 238 31.46 -6.40 25.54
CA LEU A 238 31.81 -7.46 26.50
C LEU A 238 32.48 -6.92 27.77
N THR A 239 32.97 -5.68 27.75
CA THR A 239 33.53 -5.01 28.93
C THR A 239 32.47 -4.35 29.82
N SER A 240 31.21 -4.25 29.39
CA SER A 240 30.14 -3.53 30.13
C SER A 240 28.89 -4.35 30.50
N GLY A 241 28.75 -5.61 30.06
CA GLY A 241 27.67 -6.50 30.52
C GLY A 241 26.23 -6.11 30.12
N SER A 242 26.02 -5.18 29.19
CA SER A 242 24.67 -4.68 28.86
C SER A 242 23.90 -5.61 27.93
N SER A 243 23.41 -6.70 28.49
CA SER A 243 22.41 -7.58 27.86
C SER A 243 21.11 -6.86 27.45
N LEU A 244 20.88 -5.66 28.00
CA LEU A 244 19.78 -4.76 27.67
C LEU A 244 19.98 -4.09 26.30
N ALA A 245 21.20 -3.65 25.97
CA ALA A 245 21.50 -3.07 24.65
C ALA A 245 21.29 -4.11 23.52
N LEU A 246 21.67 -5.36 23.78
CA LEU A 246 21.44 -6.47 22.86
C LEU A 246 19.93 -6.76 22.69
N TRP A 247 19.17 -6.71 23.78
CA TRP A 247 17.71 -6.86 23.74
C TRP A 247 17.05 -5.75 22.91
N PHE A 248 17.41 -4.49 23.14
CA PHE A 248 16.85 -3.36 22.37
C PHE A 248 17.25 -3.39 20.90
N ALA A 249 18.48 -3.79 20.57
CA ALA A 249 18.92 -3.91 19.19
C ALA A 249 18.09 -4.96 18.42
N ALA A 250 17.85 -6.12 19.03
CA ALA A 250 17.01 -7.16 18.44
C ALA A 250 15.53 -6.75 18.40
N PHE A 251 15.02 -6.10 19.45
CA PHE A 251 13.66 -5.56 19.50
C PHE A 251 13.43 -4.55 18.36
N LEU A 252 14.27 -3.53 18.23
CA LEU A 252 14.11 -2.49 17.23
C LEU A 252 14.21 -3.04 15.81
N ALA A 253 15.08 -4.03 15.59
CA ALA A 253 15.21 -4.67 14.29
C ALA A 253 13.92 -5.43 13.92
N VAL A 254 13.38 -6.25 14.82
CA VAL A 254 12.12 -7.00 14.57
C VAL A 254 10.91 -6.06 14.51
N TYR A 255 10.86 -5.04 15.37
CA TYR A 255 9.76 -4.07 15.40
C TYR A 255 9.69 -3.28 14.11
N ARG A 256 10.84 -2.96 13.49
CA ARG A 256 10.87 -2.31 12.18
C ARG A 256 10.19 -3.17 11.11
N GLU A 257 10.58 -4.44 10.96
CA GLU A 257 9.94 -5.35 9.98
C GLU A 257 8.44 -5.52 10.29
N GLY A 258 8.08 -5.58 11.58
CA GLY A 258 6.68 -5.64 12.00
C GLY A 258 5.89 -4.36 11.70
N ALA A 259 6.48 -3.17 11.88
CA ALA A 259 5.85 -1.90 11.54
C ALA A 259 5.68 -1.73 10.03
N GLU A 260 6.66 -2.14 9.22
CA GLU A 260 6.56 -2.19 7.77
C GLU A 260 5.43 -3.14 7.33
N THR A 261 5.35 -4.34 7.92
CA THR A 261 4.25 -5.29 7.71
C THR A 261 2.89 -4.63 7.96
N VAL A 262 2.73 -3.93 9.09
CA VAL A 262 1.49 -3.24 9.44
C VAL A 262 1.11 -2.19 8.39
N LEU A 263 2.06 -1.37 7.95
CA LEU A 263 1.80 -0.34 6.94
C LEU A 263 1.41 -0.94 5.58
N PHE A 264 2.06 -2.03 5.16
CA PHE A 264 1.71 -2.70 3.91
C PHE A 264 0.33 -3.35 3.97
N TYR A 265 -0.01 -3.99 5.08
CA TYR A 265 -1.33 -4.58 5.27
C TYR A 265 -2.42 -3.50 5.35
N GLN A 266 -2.13 -2.37 5.99
CA GLN A 266 -3.04 -1.23 6.02
C GLN A 266 -3.29 -0.71 4.60
N ALA A 267 -2.24 -0.51 3.81
CA ALA A 267 -2.37 -0.07 2.42
C ALA A 267 -3.17 -1.08 1.57
N LEU A 268 -2.94 -2.39 1.77
CA LEU A 268 -3.68 -3.45 1.07
C LEU A 268 -5.17 -3.47 1.45
N LEU A 269 -5.48 -3.26 2.73
CA LEU A 269 -6.86 -3.20 3.24
C LEU A 269 -7.59 -1.92 2.80
N SER A 270 -6.91 -0.77 2.77
CA SER A 270 -7.48 0.48 2.27
C SER A 270 -7.74 0.45 0.75
N GLY A 271 -6.89 -0.23 -0.01
CA GLY A 271 -7.02 -0.33 -1.47
C GLY A 271 -7.98 -1.40 -1.96
N THR A 272 -8.54 -2.24 -1.08
CA THR A 272 -9.45 -3.34 -1.45
C THR A 272 -10.74 -3.25 -0.65
N GLY A 273 -11.89 -3.29 -1.32
CA GLY A 273 -13.20 -3.21 -0.65
C GLY A 273 -13.41 -4.31 0.40
N THR A 274 -14.40 -4.13 1.28
CA THR A 274 -14.71 -5.01 2.42
C THR A 274 -14.89 -6.50 2.07
N SER A 275 -15.21 -6.82 0.81
CA SER A 275 -15.32 -8.20 0.30
C SER A 275 -13.98 -8.95 0.20
N ALA A 276 -12.84 -8.24 0.23
CA ALA A 276 -11.50 -8.83 0.09
C ALA A 276 -10.83 -9.19 1.44
N ALA A 277 -11.36 -8.71 2.58
CA ALA A 277 -10.76 -8.90 3.90
C ALA A 277 -10.54 -10.38 4.28
N GLY A 278 -11.48 -11.26 3.93
CA GLY A 278 -11.35 -12.69 4.18
C GLY A 278 -10.19 -13.34 3.40
N VAL A 279 -9.96 -12.87 2.17
CA VAL A 279 -8.87 -13.37 1.29
C VAL A 279 -7.52 -12.89 1.80
N ILE A 280 -7.44 -11.65 2.29
CA ILE A 280 -6.25 -11.10 2.96
C ILE A 280 -5.94 -11.90 4.23
N GLY A 281 -6.94 -12.18 5.06
CA GLY A 281 -6.75 -12.99 6.27
C GLY A 281 -6.20 -14.40 5.95
N LEU A 282 -6.69 -15.01 4.87
CA LEU A 282 -6.20 -16.32 4.42
C LEU A 282 -4.74 -16.25 3.92
N GLY A 283 -4.38 -15.19 3.17
CA GLY A 283 -3.00 -14.90 2.77
C GLY A 283 -2.05 -14.76 3.95
N PHE A 284 -2.45 -13.99 4.96
CA PHE A 284 -1.70 -13.78 6.19
C PHE A 284 -1.47 -15.09 6.95
N ILE A 285 -2.52 -15.88 7.19
CA ILE A 285 -2.44 -17.14 7.94
C ILE A 285 -1.52 -18.14 7.23
N LEU A 286 -1.72 -18.36 5.92
CA LEU A 286 -0.88 -19.28 5.15
C LEU A 286 0.56 -18.80 5.07
N GLY A 287 0.79 -17.50 5.01
CA GLY A 287 2.13 -16.92 5.07
C GLY A 287 2.81 -17.14 6.43
N CYS A 288 2.10 -16.98 7.55
CA CYS A 288 2.62 -17.31 8.88
C CYS A 288 2.97 -18.80 9.01
N VAL A 289 2.15 -19.70 8.45
CA VAL A 289 2.47 -21.14 8.39
C VAL A 289 3.75 -21.38 7.59
N ALA A 290 3.89 -20.75 6.42
CA ALA A 290 5.10 -20.84 5.60
C ALA A 290 6.34 -20.33 6.36
N LEU A 291 6.24 -19.20 7.07
CA LEU A 291 7.32 -18.68 7.91
C LEU A 291 7.72 -19.64 9.04
N ALA A 292 6.74 -20.27 9.70
CA ALA A 292 7.03 -21.27 10.73
C ALA A 292 7.80 -22.46 10.15
N VAL A 293 7.40 -22.95 8.98
CA VAL A 293 8.12 -24.01 8.24
C VAL A 293 9.54 -23.56 7.90
N ILE A 294 9.69 -22.34 7.36
CA ILE A 294 11.01 -21.79 7.02
C ILE A 294 11.90 -21.65 8.26
N PHE A 295 11.36 -21.14 9.37
CA PHE A 295 12.10 -21.00 10.63
C PHE A 295 12.60 -22.37 11.14
N VAL A 296 11.74 -23.38 11.15
CA VAL A 296 12.11 -24.76 11.54
C VAL A 296 13.16 -25.32 10.59
N ALA A 297 13.00 -25.10 9.28
CA ALA A 297 13.94 -25.57 8.26
C ALA A 297 15.32 -24.90 8.36
N ILE A 298 15.39 -23.62 8.73
CA ILE A 298 16.66 -22.91 8.99
C ILE A 298 17.26 -23.35 10.33
N ARG A 299 16.43 -23.56 11.36
CA ARG A 299 16.89 -23.92 12.71
C ARG A 299 17.48 -25.32 12.78
N TYR A 300 16.82 -26.28 12.14
CA TYR A 300 17.16 -27.69 12.21
C TYR A 300 17.76 -28.25 10.91
N GLY A 301 17.57 -27.57 9.79
CA GLY A 301 18.15 -27.96 8.50
C GLY A 301 19.51 -27.29 8.24
N SER A 302 20.34 -27.93 7.41
CA SER A 302 21.61 -27.37 6.92
C SER A 302 21.40 -26.47 5.68
N LEU A 303 20.26 -25.78 5.61
CA LEU A 303 19.88 -24.99 4.44
C LEU A 303 20.75 -23.73 4.34
N ARG A 304 21.69 -23.74 3.38
CA ARG A 304 22.47 -22.56 3.02
C ARG A 304 21.64 -21.70 2.06
N ILE A 305 20.86 -20.79 2.61
CA ILE A 305 20.05 -19.88 1.79
C ILE A 305 20.98 -18.91 1.06
N PRO A 306 20.86 -18.76 -0.28
CA PRO A 306 21.58 -17.74 -1.02
C PRO A 306 21.00 -16.37 -0.67
N LEU A 307 21.57 -15.72 0.36
CA LEU A 307 21.11 -14.43 0.88
C LEU A 307 21.17 -13.30 -0.17
N LYS A 308 22.15 -13.35 -1.08
CA LYS A 308 22.37 -12.30 -2.10
C LYS A 308 21.21 -12.10 -3.08
N PRO A 309 20.74 -13.13 -3.81
CA PRO A 309 19.60 -12.96 -4.72
C PRO A 309 18.31 -12.60 -3.99
N PHE A 310 18.12 -13.10 -2.76
CA PHE A 310 16.97 -12.73 -1.94
C PHE A 310 16.98 -11.24 -1.60
N PHE A 311 18.06 -10.73 -1.01
CA PHE A 311 18.18 -9.30 -0.67
C PHE A 311 18.13 -8.39 -1.91
N LEU A 312 18.70 -8.84 -3.04
CA LEU A 312 18.61 -8.08 -4.29
C LEU A 312 17.16 -7.99 -4.80
N GLY A 313 16.45 -9.11 -4.79
CA GLY A 313 15.05 -9.18 -5.22
C GLY A 313 14.13 -8.33 -4.33
N THR A 314 14.26 -8.44 -3.00
CA THR A 314 13.44 -7.67 -2.07
C THR A 314 13.76 -6.18 -2.12
N SER A 315 15.03 -5.79 -2.26
CA SER A 315 15.41 -4.39 -2.41
C SER A 315 14.86 -3.78 -3.70
N LEU A 316 14.89 -4.54 -4.81
CA LEU A 316 14.36 -4.07 -6.10
C LEU A 316 12.84 -3.89 -6.04
N LEU A 317 12.13 -4.84 -5.40
CA LEU A 317 10.69 -4.73 -5.16
C LEU A 317 10.33 -3.49 -4.33
N LEU A 318 11.04 -3.27 -3.22
CA LEU A 318 10.83 -2.08 -2.38
C LEU A 318 11.09 -0.78 -3.13
N TYR A 319 12.15 -0.76 -3.94
CA TYR A 319 12.47 0.40 -4.76
C TYR A 319 11.36 0.68 -5.78
N TYR A 320 10.86 -0.36 -6.44
CA TYR A 320 9.72 -0.26 -7.34
C TYR A 320 8.48 0.28 -6.61
N LEU A 321 8.16 -0.23 -5.42
CA LEU A 321 6.99 0.23 -4.67
C LEU A 321 7.16 1.68 -4.19
N ALA A 322 8.34 2.06 -3.71
CA ALA A 322 8.67 3.44 -3.38
C ALA A 322 8.52 4.37 -4.61
N PHE A 323 8.93 3.90 -5.79
CA PHE A 323 8.75 4.63 -7.04
C PHE A 323 7.27 4.82 -7.40
N VAL A 324 6.45 3.77 -7.30
CA VAL A 324 5.00 3.85 -7.56
C VAL A 324 4.32 4.78 -6.55
N PHE A 325 4.62 4.64 -5.25
CA PHE A 325 4.03 5.44 -4.17
C PHE A 325 4.45 6.91 -4.21
N ALA A 326 5.64 7.22 -4.75
CA ALA A 326 6.06 8.61 -4.93
C ALA A 326 5.12 9.37 -5.88
N GLY A 327 4.71 8.74 -6.97
CA GLY A 327 3.74 9.33 -7.89
C GLY A 327 2.32 9.31 -7.33
N ALA A 328 1.89 8.19 -6.74
CA ALA A 328 0.54 8.06 -6.17
C ALA A 328 0.30 8.99 -4.98
N GLY A 329 1.25 9.09 -4.05
CA GLY A 329 1.16 9.98 -2.89
C GLY A 329 1.06 11.45 -3.30
N MET A 330 1.85 11.89 -4.29
CA MET A 330 1.74 13.25 -4.83
C MET A 330 0.40 13.49 -5.53
N LYS A 331 -0.15 12.50 -6.24
CA LYS A 331 -1.49 12.59 -6.85
C LYS A 331 -2.56 12.78 -5.77
N GLU A 332 -2.54 12.01 -4.68
CA GLU A 332 -3.52 12.18 -3.60
C GLU A 332 -3.39 13.56 -2.93
N LEU A 333 -2.18 14.12 -2.81
CA LEU A 333 -2.01 15.50 -2.35
C LEU A 333 -2.54 16.55 -3.34
N GLN A 334 -2.48 16.28 -4.64
CA GLN A 334 -3.11 17.11 -5.67
C GLN A 334 -4.64 17.04 -5.56
N GLU A 335 -5.18 15.85 -5.32
CA GLU A 335 -6.63 15.62 -5.14
C GLU A 335 -7.15 16.23 -3.84
N GLY A 336 -6.35 16.23 -2.78
CA GLY A 336 -6.60 16.94 -1.53
C GLY A 336 -6.40 18.46 -1.61
N GLY A 337 -6.08 19.01 -2.78
CA GLY A 337 -5.91 20.46 -3.01
C GLY A 337 -4.67 21.09 -2.38
N LEU A 338 -3.75 20.29 -1.84
CA LEU A 338 -2.55 20.75 -1.13
C LEU A 338 -1.40 21.07 -2.09
N VAL A 339 -1.40 20.44 -3.27
CA VAL A 339 -0.36 20.60 -4.30
C VAL A 339 -1.01 21.00 -5.63
N SER A 340 -0.41 21.97 -6.34
CA SER A 340 -0.86 22.37 -7.68
C SER A 340 -0.60 21.27 -8.72
N SER A 341 -1.39 21.27 -9.79
CA SER A 341 -1.25 20.31 -10.88
C SER A 341 -0.85 21.02 -12.17
N THR A 342 0.37 20.75 -12.63
CA THR A 342 0.88 21.26 -13.91
C THR A 342 1.00 20.09 -14.89
N THR A 343 0.23 20.12 -15.99
CA THR A 343 0.19 19.01 -16.95
C THR A 343 1.56 18.77 -17.59
N ALA A 344 1.99 17.51 -17.59
CA ALA A 344 3.21 17.03 -18.23
C ALA A 344 2.86 16.20 -19.49
N PRO A 345 3.71 16.21 -20.54
CA PRO A 345 3.47 15.46 -21.77
C PRO A 345 3.86 13.97 -21.62
N VAL A 346 3.34 13.31 -20.59
CA VAL A 346 3.55 11.86 -20.35
C VAL A 346 2.21 11.14 -20.29
N PRO A 347 2.13 9.88 -20.77
CA PRO A 347 0.92 9.08 -20.64
C PRO A 347 0.68 8.67 -19.18
N LEU A 348 -0.60 8.50 -18.81
CA LEU A 348 -0.98 7.92 -17.53
C LEU A 348 -0.67 6.41 -17.54
N ILE A 349 0.20 5.96 -16.63
CA ILE A 349 0.56 4.54 -16.46
C ILE A 349 0.41 4.19 -14.97
N SER A 350 -0.82 3.84 -14.56
CA SER A 350 -1.18 3.55 -13.16
C SER A 350 -0.30 2.48 -12.50
N PRO A 351 0.08 1.36 -13.16
CA PRO A 351 0.96 0.35 -12.54
C PRO A 351 2.38 0.85 -12.23
N LEU A 352 2.83 1.93 -12.87
CA LEU A 352 4.12 2.55 -12.59
C LEU A 352 3.98 3.78 -11.67
N GLY A 353 2.74 4.11 -11.25
CA GLY A 353 2.45 5.36 -10.54
C GLY A 353 2.78 6.60 -11.37
N ILE A 354 2.78 6.51 -12.69
CA ILE A 354 3.11 7.64 -13.58
C ILE A 354 1.81 8.37 -13.89
N TYR A 355 1.71 9.60 -13.41
CA TYR A 355 0.58 10.50 -13.65
C TYR A 355 1.03 11.69 -14.52
N PRO A 356 0.13 12.27 -15.33
CA PRO A 356 0.48 13.30 -16.32
C PRO A 356 0.71 14.69 -15.68
N THR A 357 1.49 14.77 -14.59
CA THR A 357 1.78 16.03 -13.88
C THR A 357 3.26 16.13 -13.49
N TRP A 358 3.86 17.31 -13.59
CA TRP A 358 5.28 17.49 -13.27
C TRP A 358 5.59 17.23 -11.78
N GLU A 359 4.65 17.57 -10.90
CA GLU A 359 4.79 17.42 -9.45
C GLU A 359 4.78 15.95 -9.01
N THR A 360 4.07 15.06 -9.71
CA THR A 360 4.09 13.62 -9.42
C THR A 360 5.36 12.94 -9.97
N LEU A 361 5.88 13.41 -11.11
CA LEU A 361 7.10 12.90 -11.72
C LEU A 361 8.38 13.33 -10.99
N ALA A 362 8.37 14.50 -10.35
CA ALA A 362 9.55 15.06 -9.67
C ALA A 362 10.15 14.11 -8.60
N PRO A 363 9.39 13.58 -7.62
CA PRO A 363 9.95 12.66 -6.63
C PRO A 363 10.37 11.32 -7.25
N GLN A 364 9.67 10.85 -8.28
CA GLN A 364 10.08 9.65 -9.04
C GLN A 364 11.42 9.85 -9.75
N ALA A 365 11.62 11.01 -10.39
CA ALA A 365 12.89 11.37 -11.02
C ALA A 365 14.03 11.48 -9.99
N LEU A 366 13.75 12.05 -8.82
CA LEU A 366 14.72 12.13 -7.72
C LEU A 366 15.16 10.73 -7.27
N LEU A 367 14.23 9.80 -7.07
CA LEU A 367 14.55 8.41 -6.70
C LEU A 367 15.44 7.73 -7.75
N LEU A 368 15.18 7.95 -9.05
CA LEU A 368 16.01 7.43 -10.14
C LEU A 368 17.42 8.00 -10.12
N LEU A 369 17.56 9.30 -9.88
CA LEU A 369 18.88 9.96 -9.79
C LEU A 369 19.70 9.41 -8.62
N ILE A 370 19.08 9.23 -7.44
CA ILE A 370 19.79 8.68 -6.28
C ILE A 370 20.21 7.23 -6.53
N ALA A 371 19.36 6.41 -7.14
CA ALA A 371 19.70 5.03 -7.51
C ALA A 371 20.85 4.96 -8.53
N ALA A 372 20.82 5.82 -9.55
CA ALA A 372 21.88 5.93 -10.56
C ALA A 372 23.22 6.36 -9.92
N ALA A 373 23.20 7.35 -9.02
CA ALA A 373 24.37 7.78 -8.28
C ALA A 373 24.93 6.66 -7.38
N GLY A 374 24.06 5.91 -6.70
CA GLY A 374 24.42 4.74 -5.91
C GLY A 374 25.14 3.68 -6.74
N LEU A 375 24.57 3.30 -7.89
CA LEU A 375 25.17 2.35 -8.82
C LEU A 375 26.51 2.84 -9.39
N ALA A 376 26.59 4.11 -9.79
CA ALA A 376 27.82 4.71 -10.29
C ALA A 376 28.94 4.67 -9.24
N SER A 377 28.62 4.97 -7.98
CA SER A 377 29.59 4.92 -6.87
C SER A 377 30.13 3.51 -6.61
N GLN A 378 29.29 2.48 -6.75
CA GLN A 378 29.70 1.08 -6.63
C GLN A 378 30.61 0.66 -7.80
N LEU A 379 30.26 1.03 -9.03
CA LEU A 379 31.06 0.73 -10.23
C LEU A 379 32.44 1.44 -10.19
N LEU A 380 32.48 2.69 -9.71
CA LEU A 380 33.74 3.43 -9.53
C LEU A 380 34.59 2.86 -8.39
N GLY A 381 33.97 2.38 -7.30
CA GLY A 381 34.65 1.70 -6.20
C GLY A 381 35.31 0.38 -6.61
N LEU A 382 34.69 -0.37 -7.53
CA LEU A 382 35.27 -1.59 -8.10
C LEU A 382 36.49 -1.31 -8.98
N ARG A 383 36.54 -0.15 -9.65
CA ARG A 383 37.67 0.25 -10.51
C ARG A 383 38.93 0.60 -9.71
N LYS A 384 38.79 1.08 -8.48
CA LYS A 384 39.90 1.40 -7.55
C LYS A 384 40.54 0.16 -6.89
N ARG A 385 39.88 -1.00 -6.91
CA ARG A 385 40.32 -2.25 -6.26
C ARG A 385 41.08 -3.23 -7.17
N ARG A 386 41.43 -2.85 -8.42
CA ARG A 386 42.33 -3.70 -9.24
C ARG A 386 43.75 -3.65 -8.65
N PRO A 387 44.33 -4.79 -8.22
CA PRO A 387 45.72 -4.81 -7.76
C PRO A 387 46.63 -4.49 -8.94
N THR A 388 47.57 -3.58 -8.75
CA THR A 388 48.76 -3.47 -9.59
C THR A 388 49.48 -4.81 -9.53
N VAL A 389 49.44 -5.58 -10.62
CA VAL A 389 50.24 -6.80 -10.77
C VAL A 389 51.71 -6.38 -10.72
N ASN A 390 52.35 -6.63 -9.59
CA ASN A 390 53.77 -6.39 -9.39
C ASN A 390 54.54 -7.40 -10.24
N ARG A 391 54.95 -7.00 -11.45
CA ARG A 391 55.94 -7.72 -12.26
C ARG A 391 57.31 -7.49 -11.64
N ALA A 392 57.63 -8.23 -10.59
CA ALA A 392 58.98 -8.34 -10.06
C ALA A 392 59.17 -9.75 -9.52
N GLN A 393 59.54 -10.67 -10.42
CA GLN A 393 60.32 -11.89 -10.23
C GLN A 393 60.18 -12.72 -11.52
N ALA A 394 61.06 -12.44 -12.47
CA ALA A 394 61.43 -13.31 -13.58
C ALA A 394 62.96 -13.31 -13.65
#